data_AF-A0A522DGQ8-F1
#
_entry.id   AF-A0A522DGQ8-F1
#
_cell.length_a   1.000
_cell.length_b   1.000
_cell.length_c   1.000
_cell.angle_alpha   90.00
_cell.angle_beta   90.00
_cell.angle_gamma   90.00
#
_symmetry.space_group_name_H-M   'P 1'
#
loop_
_entity.id
_entity.type
_entity.pdbx_description
1 polymer ?
#
loop_
_entity_poly.entity_id
_entity_poly.type
_entity_poly.pdbx_seq_one_letter_code
_entity_poly.pdbx_strand_id
1 'polypeptide(L)'
;MTEINLNRLRLKGIFISLCLIIISIGILGAYALHSSPVLSFNSSSTPFIKEHSLNKIEDIELDSTFSYRLPEFFFPKDEHRWRQMQDAVYNALIKNNPVNVEYADKDGVVRNVRANVIYTTLIDVIKETGLIYLAGLIYLISAASVFRKHRSAAGIILAFFLLSGSLYLIASAPVVSRLITLPPICFKIFISSIHISAGGMITLVHFAFVFPR
;
A
#
# COMPACT_ATOMS: atom_id res chain seq x y z
N MET A 1 9.06 19.20 -38.80
CA MET A 1 9.02 17.74 -38.52
C MET A 1 9.89 17.32 -37.33
N THR A 2 10.93 18.07 -36.97
CA THR A 2 11.86 17.78 -35.85
C THR A 2 11.25 17.95 -34.46
N GLU A 3 10.35 18.92 -34.23
CA GLU A 3 9.69 19.14 -32.92
C GLU A 3 8.77 18.00 -32.48
N ILE A 4 8.03 17.39 -33.42
CA ILE A 4 7.11 16.27 -33.13
C ILE A 4 7.89 15.04 -32.64
N ASN A 5 9.10 14.81 -33.16
CA ASN A 5 9.97 13.72 -32.72
C ASN A 5 10.60 13.98 -31.34
N LEU A 6 10.93 15.23 -31.01
CA LEU A 6 11.50 15.61 -29.71
C LEU A 6 10.50 15.39 -28.56
N ASN A 7 9.24 15.78 -28.77
CA ASN A 7 8.16 15.59 -27.80
C ASN A 7 7.89 14.10 -27.52
N ARG A 8 8.02 13.26 -28.54
CA ARG A 8 7.77 11.83 -28.41
C ARG A 8 8.89 11.09 -27.68
N LEU A 9 10.14 11.46 -27.89
CA LEU A 9 11.27 10.89 -27.16
C LEU A 9 11.17 11.23 -25.67
N ARG A 10 10.82 12.47 -25.34
CA ARG A 10 10.57 12.92 -23.97
C ARG A 10 9.42 12.14 -23.33
N LEU A 11 8.29 12.00 -24.03
CA LEU A 11 7.13 11.24 -23.53
C LEU A 11 7.48 9.77 -23.26
N LYS A 12 8.26 9.15 -24.14
CA LYS A 12 8.76 7.79 -23.95
C LYS A 12 9.67 7.68 -22.71
N GLY A 13 10.54 8.66 -22.50
CA GLY A 13 11.39 8.75 -21.30
C GLY A 13 10.55 8.80 -20.03
N ILE A 14 9.57 9.71 -19.97
CA ILE A 14 8.63 9.85 -18.84
C ILE A 14 7.89 8.53 -18.59
N PHE A 15 7.35 7.92 -19.65
CA PHE A 15 6.63 6.66 -19.54
C PHE A 15 7.49 5.54 -18.94
N ILE A 16 8.73 5.38 -19.42
CA ILE A 16 9.66 4.37 -18.91
C ILE A 16 10.01 4.65 -17.45
N SER A 17 10.29 5.91 -17.09
CA SER A 17 10.56 6.29 -15.70
C SER A 17 9.39 5.94 -14.77
N LEU A 18 8.16 6.18 -15.19
CA LEU A 18 6.97 5.81 -14.41
C LEU A 18 6.83 4.30 -14.25
N CYS A 19 7.06 3.51 -15.31
CA CYS A 19 7.07 2.05 -15.21
C CYS A 19 8.12 1.57 -14.20
N LEU A 20 9.33 2.13 -14.23
CA LEU A 20 10.40 1.77 -13.29
C LEU A 20 10.00 2.12 -11.85
N ILE A 21 9.43 3.30 -11.62
CA ILE A 21 8.92 3.71 -10.30
C ILE A 21 7.87 2.71 -9.79
N ILE A 22 6.92 2.31 -10.63
CA ILE A 22 5.88 1.34 -10.27
C ILE A 22 6.50 -0.01 -9.87
N ILE A 23 7.45 -0.51 -10.64
CA ILE A 23 8.15 -1.77 -10.34
C ILE A 23 8.92 -1.65 -9.02
N SER A 24 9.64 -0.54 -8.81
CA SER A 24 10.37 -0.27 -7.56
C SER A 24 9.44 -0.21 -6.35
N ILE A 25 8.25 0.38 -6.48
CA ILE A 25 7.24 0.41 -5.41
C ILE A 25 6.72 -1.00 -5.11
N GLY A 26 6.53 -1.85 -6.12
CA GLY A 26 6.13 -3.24 -5.91
C GLY A 26 7.19 -4.07 -5.16
N ILE A 27 8.46 -3.91 -5.53
CA ILE A 27 9.58 -4.55 -4.82
C ILE A 27 9.66 -4.04 -3.38
N LEU A 28 9.56 -2.72 -3.18
CA LEU A 28 9.54 -2.10 -1.86
C LEU A 28 8.36 -2.59 -1.02
N GLY A 29 7.18 -2.78 -1.62
CA GLY A 29 6.00 -3.32 -0.96
C GLY A 29 6.18 -4.74 -0.45
N ALA A 30 6.73 -5.63 -1.29
CA ALA A 30 7.05 -7.00 -0.89
C ALA A 30 8.10 -7.04 0.24
N TYR A 31 9.15 -6.22 0.13
CA TYR A 31 10.16 -6.08 1.17
C TYR A 31 9.59 -5.52 2.48
N ALA A 32 8.74 -4.50 2.41
CA ALA A 32 8.12 -3.89 3.57
C ALA A 32 7.25 -4.91 4.32
N LEU A 33 6.45 -5.71 3.62
CA LEU A 33 5.65 -6.76 4.26
C LEU A 33 6.52 -7.84 4.90
N HIS A 34 7.55 -8.30 4.20
CA HIS A 34 8.48 -9.32 4.71
C HIS A 34 9.20 -8.85 5.98
N SER A 35 9.55 -7.56 6.05
CA SER A 35 10.25 -6.95 7.19
C SER A 35 9.32 -6.39 8.27
N SER A 36 8.00 -6.48 8.09
CA SER A 36 7.04 -5.96 9.07
C SER A 36 6.91 -6.91 10.26
N PRO A 37 6.93 -6.37 11.50
CA PRO A 37 6.71 -7.17 12.69
C PRO A 37 5.25 -7.63 12.77
N VAL A 38 5.06 -8.86 13.21
CA VAL A 38 3.74 -9.49 13.38
C VAL A 38 3.68 -10.20 14.74
N LEU A 39 2.48 -10.27 15.32
CA LEU A 39 2.25 -10.94 16.60
C LEU A 39 1.91 -12.42 16.38
N SER A 40 2.60 -13.28 17.12
CA SER A 40 2.30 -14.70 17.28
C SER A 40 1.89 -14.99 18.72
N PHE A 41 0.77 -15.70 18.87
CA PHE A 41 0.23 -16.14 20.16
C PHE A 41 0.35 -17.67 20.26
N ASN A 42 0.67 -18.18 21.45
CA ASN A 42 0.68 -19.60 21.80
C ASN A 42 1.61 -20.51 20.98
N SER A 43 2.87 -20.13 20.77
CA SER A 43 3.89 -20.93 20.04
C SER A 43 3.53 -21.35 18.60
N SER A 44 2.40 -20.88 18.08
CA SER A 44 1.97 -21.15 16.71
C SER A 44 2.71 -20.22 15.74
N SER A 45 3.19 -20.77 14.63
CA SER A 45 3.87 -20.02 13.56
C SER A 45 2.91 -19.17 12.72
N THR A 46 1.61 -19.22 13.00
CA THR A 46 0.58 -18.53 12.23
C THR A 46 0.24 -17.17 12.86
N PRO A 47 0.24 -16.09 12.06
CA PRO A 47 -0.07 -14.76 12.57
C PRO A 47 -1.55 -14.63 12.93
N PHE A 48 -1.82 -14.09 14.12
CA PHE A 48 -3.12 -14.17 14.79
C PHE A 48 -3.90 -12.85 14.69
N ILE A 49 -4.24 -12.36 13.49
CA ILE A 49 -4.83 -11.00 13.38
C ILE A 49 -5.84 -10.86 12.23
N LYS A 50 -6.81 -11.78 12.16
CA LYS A 50 -8.02 -11.53 11.37
C LYS A 50 -9.31 -11.53 12.20
N GLU A 51 -9.30 -12.01 13.45
CA GLU A 51 -10.52 -12.25 14.23
C GLU A 51 -10.61 -11.54 15.59
N HIS A 52 -9.60 -10.73 15.98
CA HIS A 52 -9.55 -10.09 17.29
C HIS A 52 -9.35 -8.58 17.18
N SER A 53 -10.07 -7.83 18.02
CA SER A 53 -9.87 -6.39 18.14
C SER A 53 -8.75 -6.12 19.14
N LEU A 54 -7.67 -5.49 18.67
CA LEU A 54 -6.54 -5.11 19.51
C LEU A 54 -6.89 -3.81 20.23
N ASN A 55 -6.84 -3.84 21.56
CA ASN A 55 -7.13 -2.66 22.40
C ASN A 55 -5.84 -1.96 22.82
N LYS A 56 -4.79 -2.73 23.10
CA LYS A 56 -3.53 -2.18 23.62
C LYS A 56 -2.33 -3.01 23.16
N ILE A 57 -1.22 -2.34 22.84
CA ILE A 57 0.10 -2.95 22.66
C ILE A 57 1.07 -2.22 23.58
N GLU A 58 1.65 -2.93 24.54
CA GLU A 58 2.40 -2.35 25.67
C GLU A 58 1.60 -1.24 26.38
N ASP A 59 2.14 -0.03 26.43
CA ASP A 59 1.50 1.15 27.02
C ASP A 59 0.69 1.97 25.99
N ILE A 60 0.60 1.51 24.75
CA ILE A 60 -0.05 2.23 23.65
C ILE A 60 -1.51 1.77 23.53
N GLU A 61 -2.44 2.65 23.88
CA GLU A 61 -3.87 2.45 23.61
C GLU A 61 -4.15 2.60 22.12
N LEU A 62 -4.86 1.62 21.55
CA LEU A 62 -5.21 1.58 20.14
C LEU A 62 -6.62 2.13 19.97
N ASP A 63 -6.78 3.09 19.07
CA ASP A 63 -8.10 3.57 18.69
C ASP A 63 -8.78 2.61 17.69
N SER A 64 -10.10 2.77 17.52
CA SER A 64 -10.88 1.96 16.58
C SER A 64 -10.43 2.07 15.12
N THR A 65 -9.66 3.10 14.77
CA THR A 65 -9.16 3.34 13.41
C THR A 65 -7.81 2.67 13.16
N PHE A 66 -7.16 2.14 14.19
CA PHE A 66 -5.88 1.45 14.08
C PHE A 66 -5.91 0.32 13.04
N SER A 67 -6.97 -0.49 13.07
CA SER A 67 -7.17 -1.63 12.17
C SER A 67 -7.68 -1.24 10.77
N TYR A 68 -8.00 0.03 10.52
CA TYR A 68 -8.48 0.46 9.22
C TYR A 68 -7.36 0.34 8.19
N ARG A 69 -7.61 -0.38 7.10
CA ARG A 69 -6.61 -0.61 6.04
C ARG A 69 -6.26 0.70 5.33
N LEU A 70 -7.26 1.50 5.00
CA LEU A 70 -7.12 2.84 4.43
C LEU A 70 -8.14 3.76 5.13
N PRO A 71 -7.81 4.30 6.31
CA PRO A 71 -8.71 5.23 6.98
C PRO A 71 -8.83 6.53 6.17
N GLU A 72 -10.05 7.01 6.01
CA GLU A 72 -10.34 8.34 5.47
C GLU A 72 -10.46 9.32 6.64
N PHE A 73 -9.58 10.30 6.71
CA PHE A 73 -9.60 11.33 7.74
C PHE A 73 -10.13 12.63 7.18
N PHE A 74 -11.15 13.20 7.83
CA PHE A 74 -11.66 14.53 7.50
C PHE A 74 -10.75 15.65 7.99
N PHE A 75 -10.05 15.43 9.12
CA PHE A 75 -9.19 16.45 9.74
C PHE A 75 -7.71 16.01 9.75
N PRO A 76 -6.78 16.92 9.38
CA PRO A 76 -5.34 16.62 9.40
C PRO A 76 -4.80 16.16 10.76
N LYS A 77 -5.40 16.64 11.86
CA LYS A 77 -4.99 16.26 13.22
C LYS A 77 -5.22 14.76 13.48
N ASP A 78 -6.30 14.21 12.95
CA ASP A 78 -6.72 12.83 13.21
C ASP A 78 -5.82 11.88 12.40
N GLU A 79 -5.51 12.25 11.15
CA GLU A 79 -4.51 11.56 10.34
C GLU A 79 -3.15 11.55 11.02
N HIS A 80 -2.71 12.71 11.53
CA HIS A 80 -1.42 12.82 12.23
C HIS A 80 -1.37 11.94 13.48
N ARG A 81 -2.43 11.96 14.30
CA ARG A 81 -2.55 11.11 15.48
C ARG A 81 -2.49 9.63 15.12
N TRP A 82 -3.26 9.21 14.11
CA TRP A 82 -3.24 7.82 13.64
C TRP A 82 -1.86 7.41 13.14
N ARG A 83 -1.17 8.27 12.37
CA ARG A 83 0.20 8.01 11.92
C ARG A 83 1.18 7.87 13.10
N GLN A 84 1.10 8.76 14.08
CA GLN A 84 1.93 8.68 15.29
C GLN A 84 1.70 7.37 16.06
N MET A 85 0.45 6.92 16.14
CA MET A 85 0.11 5.64 16.75
C MET A 85 0.70 4.46 15.95
N GLN A 86 0.59 4.45 14.62
CA GLN A 86 1.22 3.41 13.77
C GLN A 86 2.74 3.37 13.96
N ASP A 87 3.39 4.54 14.02
CA ASP A 87 4.83 4.69 14.24
C ASP A 87 5.24 4.21 15.64
N ALA A 88 4.47 4.57 16.68
CA ALA A 88 4.71 4.14 18.06
C ALA A 88 4.58 2.62 18.21
N VAL A 89 3.55 2.02 17.62
CA VAL A 89 3.35 0.56 17.62
C VAL A 89 4.48 -0.14 16.88
N TYR A 90 4.86 0.34 15.70
CA TYR A 90 6.00 -0.23 14.97
C TYR A 90 7.27 -0.23 15.82
N ASN A 91 7.58 0.91 16.45
CA ASN A 91 8.75 1.05 17.31
C ASN A 91 8.70 0.15 18.56
N ALA A 92 7.53 -0.04 19.17
CA ALA A 92 7.36 -0.96 20.29
C ALA A 92 7.64 -2.41 19.87
N LEU A 93 7.10 -2.84 18.73
CA LEU A 93 7.25 -4.21 18.24
C LEU A 93 8.68 -4.56 17.83
N ILE A 94 9.45 -3.62 17.25
CA ILE A 94 10.84 -3.89 16.89
C ILE A 94 11.79 -3.88 18.10
N LYS A 95 11.43 -3.15 19.17
CA LYS A 95 12.30 -2.95 20.35
C LYS A 95 12.09 -4.05 21.40
N ASN A 96 10.87 -4.54 21.53
CA ASN A 96 10.48 -5.48 22.57
C ASN A 96 10.10 -6.82 21.95
N ASN A 97 10.58 -7.92 22.53
CA ASN A 97 10.14 -9.27 22.20
C ASN A 97 10.38 -10.19 23.41
N PRO A 98 9.34 -10.74 24.06
CA PRO A 98 7.90 -10.62 23.74
C PRO A 98 7.31 -9.24 24.06
N VAL A 99 6.10 -8.98 23.57
CA VAL A 99 5.31 -7.77 23.88
C VAL A 99 4.01 -8.10 24.61
N ASN A 100 3.57 -7.21 25.51
CA ASN A 100 2.26 -7.33 26.15
C ASN A 100 1.17 -6.81 25.20
N VAL A 101 0.10 -7.59 25.03
CA VAL A 101 -1.01 -7.25 24.13
C VAL A 101 -2.33 -7.46 24.86
N GLU A 102 -3.19 -6.46 24.78
CA GLU A 102 -4.58 -6.54 25.19
C GLU A 102 -5.48 -6.63 23.96
N TYR A 103 -6.32 -7.65 23.91
CA TYR A 103 -7.31 -7.83 22.84
C TYR A 103 -8.65 -8.29 23.39
N ALA A 104 -9.74 -7.96 22.70
CA ALA A 104 -11.04 -8.56 22.96
C ALA A 104 -11.26 -9.77 22.04
N ASP A 105 -11.67 -10.90 22.63
CA ASP A 105 -12.04 -12.10 21.89
C ASP A 105 -13.42 -11.97 21.21
N LYS A 106 -13.86 -13.03 20.51
CA LYS A 106 -15.15 -13.02 19.79
C LYS A 106 -16.35 -12.86 20.73
N ASP A 107 -16.19 -13.22 22.00
CA ASP A 107 -17.21 -13.11 23.03
C ASP A 107 -17.13 -11.77 23.76
N GLY A 108 -16.24 -10.87 23.33
CA GLY A 108 -16.01 -9.55 23.92
C GLY A 108 -15.19 -9.58 25.21
N VAL A 109 -14.63 -10.73 25.58
CA VAL A 109 -13.81 -10.86 26.79
C VAL A 109 -12.43 -10.30 26.51
N VAL A 110 -12.04 -9.31 27.32
CA VAL A 110 -10.72 -8.68 27.25
C VAL A 110 -9.67 -9.62 27.86
N ARG A 111 -8.63 -9.92 27.08
CA ARG A 111 -7.52 -10.78 27.48
C ARG A 111 -6.21 -10.04 27.35
N ASN A 112 -5.34 -10.25 28.34
CA ASN A 112 -3.98 -9.74 28.37
C ASN A 112 -2.99 -10.89 28.20
N VAL A 113 -2.20 -10.88 27.13
CA VAL A 113 -1.29 -11.98 26.75
C VAL A 113 0.06 -11.43 26.33
N ARG A 114 1.14 -12.17 26.63
CA ARG A 114 2.45 -11.92 26.03
C ARG A 114 2.55 -12.60 24.67
N ALA A 115 2.70 -11.81 23.63
CA ALA A 115 2.84 -12.27 22.26
C ALA A 115 4.30 -12.13 21.80
N ASN A 116 4.78 -13.11 21.02
CA ASN A 116 6.09 -13.02 20.41
C ASN A 116 6.00 -12.20 19.12
N VAL A 117 7.06 -11.44 18.84
CA VAL A 117 7.21 -10.73 17.57
C VAL A 117 7.93 -11.64 16.59
N ILE A 118 7.25 -11.94 15.48
CA ILE A 118 7.76 -12.73 14.36
C ILE A 118 7.71 -11.91 13.06
N TYR A 119 8.34 -12.43 12.01
CA TYR A 119 8.36 -11.80 10.69
C TYR A 119 7.71 -12.73 9.67
N THR A 120 7.00 -12.15 8.69
CA THR A 120 6.32 -12.94 7.66
C THR A 120 7.32 -13.55 6.70
N THR A 121 7.05 -14.77 6.22
CA THR A 121 7.86 -15.35 5.15
C THR A 121 7.47 -14.75 3.81
N LEU A 122 8.38 -14.77 2.82
CA LEU A 122 8.06 -14.33 1.46
C LEU A 122 6.89 -15.11 0.84
N ILE A 123 6.72 -16.38 1.23
CA ILE A 123 5.60 -17.21 0.77
C ILE A 123 4.28 -16.65 1.28
N ASP A 124 4.21 -16.23 2.55
CA ASP A 124 3.01 -15.64 3.13
C ASP A 124 2.68 -14.29 2.50
N VAL A 125 3.71 -13.47 2.23
CA VAL A 125 3.56 -12.22 1.48
C VAL A 125 2.93 -12.50 0.11
N ILE A 126 3.48 -13.44 -0.66
CA ILE A 126 2.96 -13.78 -1.99
C ILE A 126 1.53 -14.30 -1.93
N LYS A 127 1.18 -15.12 -0.93
CA LYS A 127 -0.20 -15.63 -0.77
C LYS A 127 -1.20 -14.51 -0.51
N GLU A 128 -0.85 -13.52 0.31
CA GLU A 128 -1.77 -12.43 0.69
C GLU A 128 -1.80 -11.28 -0.34
N THR A 129 -0.73 -11.02 -1.09
CA THR A 129 -0.68 -9.90 -2.07
C THR A 129 -0.62 -10.31 -3.54
N GLY A 130 -0.40 -11.59 -3.84
CA GLY A 130 -0.08 -12.06 -5.20
C GLY A 130 -1.12 -11.67 -6.24
N LEU A 131 -2.41 -11.80 -5.92
CA LEU A 131 -3.50 -11.42 -6.84
C LEU A 131 -3.54 -9.91 -7.10
N ILE A 132 -3.27 -9.07 -6.09
CA ILE A 132 -3.26 -7.60 -6.24
C ILE A 132 -2.07 -7.18 -7.12
N TYR A 133 -0.88 -7.74 -6.88
CA TYR A 133 0.28 -7.47 -7.72
C TYR A 133 0.11 -7.98 -9.15
N LEU A 134 -0.52 -9.15 -9.34
CA LEU A 134 -0.83 -9.66 -10.67
C LEU A 134 -1.79 -8.72 -11.43
N ALA A 135 -2.84 -8.24 -10.77
CA ALA A 135 -3.76 -7.26 -11.36
C ALA A 135 -3.04 -5.95 -11.73
N GLY A 136 -2.19 -5.43 -10.82
CA GLY A 136 -1.35 -4.26 -11.08
C GLY A 136 -0.39 -4.45 -12.26
N LEU A 137 0.19 -5.65 -12.39
CA LEU A 137 1.07 -6.00 -13.51
C LEU A 137 0.31 -6.08 -14.84
N ILE A 138 -0.91 -6.62 -14.86
CA ILE A 138 -1.77 -6.62 -16.05
C ILE A 138 -2.06 -5.19 -16.50
N TYR A 139 -2.32 -4.27 -15.57
CA TYR A 139 -2.50 -2.84 -15.89
C TYR A 139 -1.22 -2.23 -16.47
N LEU A 140 -0.06 -2.53 -15.90
CA LEU A 140 1.24 -2.04 -16.39
C LEU A 140 1.54 -2.52 -17.82
N ILE A 141 1.32 -3.81 -18.09
CA ILE A 141 1.53 -4.41 -19.42
C ILE A 141 0.53 -3.81 -20.41
N SER A 142 -0.72 -3.66 -20.01
CA SER A 142 -1.77 -3.01 -20.82
C SER A 142 -1.38 -1.57 -21.16
N ALA A 143 -0.89 -0.80 -20.19
CA ALA A 143 -0.41 0.56 -20.40
C ALA A 143 0.74 0.60 -21.43
N ALA A 144 1.73 -0.28 -21.29
CA ALA A 144 2.86 -0.37 -22.21
C ALA A 144 2.43 -0.78 -23.64
N SER A 145 1.49 -1.71 -23.74
CA SER A 145 0.92 -2.16 -25.02
C SER A 145 0.18 -1.02 -25.72
N VAL A 146 -0.70 -0.31 -24.99
CA VAL A 146 -1.46 0.84 -25.51
C VAL A 146 -0.51 1.95 -25.95
N PHE A 147 0.45 2.33 -25.11
CA PHE A 147 1.43 3.38 -25.43
C PHE A 147 2.27 3.06 -26.67
N ARG A 148 2.61 1.78 -26.88
CA ARG A 148 3.37 1.33 -28.05
C ARG A 148 2.52 1.34 -29.32
N LYS A 149 1.28 0.85 -29.24
CA LYS A 149 0.39 0.63 -30.40
C LYS A 149 -0.33 1.90 -30.84
N HIS A 150 -0.80 2.72 -29.90
CA HIS A 150 -1.64 3.88 -30.19
C HIS A 150 -0.86 5.19 -30.01
N ARG A 151 -0.68 5.93 -31.10
CA ARG A 151 0.02 7.22 -31.12
C ARG A 151 -0.92 8.43 -30.96
N SER A 152 -2.23 8.20 -30.86
CA SER A 152 -3.22 9.26 -30.67
C SER A 152 -3.19 9.79 -29.23
N ALA A 153 -3.63 11.04 -29.01
CA ALA A 153 -3.68 11.58 -27.65
C ALA A 153 -4.62 10.76 -26.75
N ALA A 154 -5.74 10.26 -27.28
CA ALA A 154 -6.63 9.35 -26.56
C ALA A 154 -5.91 8.06 -26.11
N GLY A 155 -5.08 7.47 -26.98
CA GLY A 155 -4.26 6.31 -26.62
C GLY A 155 -3.22 6.64 -25.55
N ILE A 156 -2.61 7.83 -25.63
CA ILE A 156 -1.66 8.30 -24.61
C ILE A 156 -2.36 8.49 -23.27
N ILE A 157 -3.50 9.20 -23.23
CA ILE A 157 -4.29 9.41 -22.00
C ILE A 157 -4.69 8.08 -21.37
N LEU A 158 -5.17 7.12 -22.17
CA LEU A 158 -5.51 5.78 -21.70
C LEU A 158 -4.29 5.05 -21.12
N ALA A 159 -3.12 5.17 -21.74
CA ALA A 159 -1.91 4.55 -21.20
C ALA A 159 -1.50 5.14 -19.84
N PHE A 160 -1.58 6.47 -19.67
CA PHE A 160 -1.31 7.11 -18.37
C PHE A 160 -2.39 6.81 -17.32
N PHE A 161 -3.65 6.65 -17.73
CA PHE A 161 -4.72 6.20 -16.84
C PHE A 161 -4.43 4.78 -16.33
N LEU A 162 -4.02 3.86 -17.22
CA LEU A 162 -3.64 2.50 -16.85
C LEU A 162 -2.38 2.45 -15.98
N LEU A 163 -1.38 3.31 -16.23
CA LEU A 163 -0.22 3.46 -15.34
C LEU A 163 -0.64 3.91 -13.93
N SER A 164 -1.56 4.88 -13.85
CA SER A 164 -2.09 5.36 -12.57
C SER A 164 -2.82 4.24 -11.83
N GLY A 165 -3.68 3.48 -12.52
CA GLY A 165 -4.35 2.31 -11.94
C GLY A 165 -3.37 1.22 -11.49
N SER A 166 -2.30 0.97 -12.26
CA SER A 166 -1.24 0.04 -11.88
C SER A 166 -0.53 0.48 -10.59
N LEU A 167 -0.12 1.76 -10.52
CA LEU A 167 0.51 2.35 -9.34
C LEU A 167 -0.42 2.25 -8.11
N TYR A 168 -1.70 2.56 -8.28
CA TYR A 168 -2.70 2.47 -7.21
C TYR A 168 -2.78 1.05 -6.63
N LEU A 169 -2.91 0.03 -7.49
CA LEU A 169 -2.99 -1.37 -7.06
C LEU A 169 -1.71 -1.82 -6.36
N ILE A 170 -0.55 -1.53 -6.96
CA ILE A 170 0.76 -1.96 -6.45
C ILE A 170 1.09 -1.28 -5.11
N ALA A 171 0.78 0.02 -4.96
CA ALA A 171 0.97 0.72 -3.69
C ALA A 171 -0.04 0.32 -2.62
N SER A 172 -1.26 -0.06 -3.01
CA SER A 172 -2.31 -0.51 -2.07
C SER A 172 -2.04 -1.91 -1.51
N ALA A 173 -1.39 -2.79 -2.27
CA ALA A 173 -1.12 -4.16 -1.85
C ALA A 173 -0.47 -4.29 -0.45
N PRO A 174 0.67 -3.65 -0.16
CA PRO A 174 1.27 -3.72 1.17
C PRO A 174 0.41 -3.09 2.25
N VAL A 175 -0.33 -2.02 1.93
CA VAL A 175 -1.18 -1.30 2.88
C VAL A 175 -2.38 -2.16 3.31
N VAL A 176 -3.04 -2.80 2.35
CA VAL A 176 -4.25 -3.62 2.58
C VAL A 176 -3.91 -4.97 3.21
N SER A 177 -2.75 -5.53 2.90
CA SER A 177 -2.33 -6.85 3.39
C SER A 177 -1.46 -6.80 4.66
N ARG A 178 -1.17 -5.61 5.21
CA ARG A 178 -0.48 -5.51 6.51
C ARG A 178 -1.33 -6.14 7.62
N LEU A 179 -0.67 -6.84 8.53
CA LEU A 179 -1.35 -7.51 9.65
C LEU A 179 -1.46 -6.59 10.88
N ILE A 180 -0.44 -5.77 11.14
CA ILE A 180 -0.45 -4.77 12.21
C ILE A 180 -0.10 -3.41 11.63
N THR A 181 1.17 -3.25 11.27
CA THR A 181 1.76 -2.01 10.81
C THR A 181 2.83 -2.32 9.77
N LEU A 182 3.34 -1.28 9.11
CA LEU A 182 4.43 -1.33 8.15
C LEU A 182 5.56 -0.43 8.66
N PRO A 183 6.80 -0.58 8.14
CA PRO A 183 7.84 0.41 8.38
C PRO A 183 7.33 1.84 8.05
N PRO A 184 7.42 2.80 8.98
CA PRO A 184 6.81 4.13 8.86
C PRO A 184 7.07 4.86 7.54
N ILE A 185 8.33 4.79 7.08
CA ILE A 185 8.77 5.44 5.85
C ILE A 185 8.11 4.78 4.63
N CYS A 186 8.09 3.44 4.59
CA CYS A 186 7.43 2.69 3.52
C CYS A 186 5.94 2.99 3.50
N PHE A 187 5.30 3.03 4.68
CA PHE A 187 3.88 3.30 4.78
C PHE A 187 3.53 4.70 4.24
N LYS A 188 4.33 5.72 4.57
CA LYS A 188 4.18 7.08 4.01
C LYS A 188 4.31 7.08 2.49
N ILE A 189 5.31 6.40 1.93
CA ILE A 189 5.51 6.29 0.48
C ILE A 189 4.29 5.64 -0.18
N PHE A 190 3.76 4.55 0.36
CA PHE A 190 2.60 3.86 -0.20
C PHE A 190 1.35 4.71 -0.17
N ILE A 191 1.03 5.33 0.97
CA ILE A 191 -0.14 6.21 1.08
C ILE A 191 -0.04 7.39 0.10
N SER A 192 1.11 8.05 0.01
CA SER A 192 1.33 9.14 -0.96
C SER A 192 1.17 8.66 -2.41
N SER A 193 1.68 7.47 -2.73
CA SER A 193 1.56 6.87 -4.07
C SER A 193 0.12 6.54 -4.42
N ILE A 194 -0.68 6.07 -3.45
CA ILE A 194 -2.12 5.84 -3.60
C ILE A 194 -2.86 7.16 -3.90
N HIS A 195 -2.55 8.23 -3.17
CA HIS A 195 -3.18 9.54 -3.41
C HIS A 195 -2.81 10.13 -4.78
N ILE A 196 -1.53 10.08 -5.15
CA ILE A 196 -1.04 10.57 -6.46
C ILE A 196 -1.70 9.79 -7.59
N SER A 197 -1.76 8.47 -7.48
CA SER A 197 -2.38 7.62 -8.50
C SER A 197 -3.90 7.82 -8.61
N ALA A 198 -4.60 7.97 -7.48
CA ALA A 198 -6.02 8.32 -7.48
C ALA A 198 -6.27 9.68 -8.16
N GLY A 199 -5.45 10.69 -7.84
CA GLY A 199 -5.47 11.98 -8.52
C GLY A 199 -5.25 11.86 -10.02
N GLY A 200 -4.30 11.03 -10.45
CA GLY A 200 -4.06 10.73 -11.87
C GLY A 200 -5.28 10.12 -12.57
N MET A 201 -5.94 9.13 -11.95
CA MET A 201 -7.14 8.51 -12.51
C MET A 201 -8.30 9.52 -12.66
N ILE A 202 -8.53 10.35 -11.64
CA ILE A 202 -9.61 11.35 -11.65
C ILE A 202 -9.34 12.46 -12.68
N THR A 203 -8.14 13.05 -12.63
CA THR A 203 -7.80 14.21 -13.48
C THR A 203 -7.74 13.84 -14.96
N LEU A 204 -7.24 12.66 -15.32
CA LEU A 204 -7.17 12.22 -16.72
C LEU A 204 -8.56 11.98 -17.32
N VAL A 205 -9.49 11.44 -16.53
CA VAL A 205 -10.89 11.29 -16.93
C VAL A 205 -11.54 12.66 -17.13
N HIS A 206 -11.37 13.58 -16.19
CA HIS A 206 -11.88 14.95 -16.32
C HIS A 206 -11.32 15.66 -17.55
N PHE A 207 -10.00 15.54 -17.80
CA PHE A 207 -9.37 16.11 -18.98
C PHE A 207 -9.99 15.56 -20.28
N ALA A 208 -10.24 14.25 -20.34
CA ALA A 208 -10.88 13.61 -21.49
C ALA A 208 -12.32 14.09 -21.73
N PHE A 209 -13.06 14.42 -20.66
CA PHE A 209 -14.42 14.96 -20.75
C PHE A 209 -14.47 16.45 -21.12
N VAL A 210 -13.51 17.26 -20.64
CA VAL A 210 -13.47 18.72 -20.89
C VAL A 210 -12.91 19.05 -22.28
N PHE A 211 -12.00 18.22 -22.78
CA PHE A 211 -11.45 18.34 -24.13
C PHE A 211 -11.83 17.14 -24.99
N PRO A 212 -13.15 16.93 -25.24
CA PRO A 212 -13.59 15.88 -26.13
C PRO A 212 -13.09 16.21 -27.54
N ARG A 213 -12.51 15.20 -28.20
CA ARG A 213 -12.06 15.31 -29.59
C ARG A 213 -13.23 15.24 -30.55
#